data_AF-B7FV71-F1
#
_entry.id   AF-B7FV71-F1
#
_cell.length_a   1.000
_cell.length_b   1.000
_cell.length_c   1.000
_cell.angle_alpha   90.00
_cell.angle_beta   90.00
_cell.angle_gamma   90.00
#
_symmetry.space_group_name_H-M   'P 1'
#
loop_
_entity.id
_entity.type
_entity.pdbx_description
1 polymer ?
#
loop_
_entity_poly.entity_id
_entity_poly.type
_entity_poly.pdbx_seq_one_letter_code
_entity_poly.pdbx_strand_id
1 'polypeptide(L)'
;MRLSIRLAVVGSALLMGSNAFTIAPGATTRGVCTPTLSMADAEVSVPAIETNRSTSGLTMSQVRTMIDNLTRDNMDASLATMRDFLVHDAGATMYAKSLRRIARKAKALGATVPEGYAQEAKATQKKRDKQNAFIQTKQQAAADEAAAAADEVADADAETVQA
;
A
#
# COMPACT_ATOMS: atom_id res chain seq x y z
N MET A 1 55.31 2.91 -13.58
CA MET A 1 55.28 1.75 -12.66
C MET A 1 53.82 1.32 -12.51
N ARG A 2 53.54 0.06 -12.85
CA ARG A 2 52.22 -0.56 -12.85
C ARG A 2 51.91 -1.02 -11.43
N LEU A 3 50.72 -0.73 -10.90
CA LEU A 3 50.15 -1.52 -9.81
C LEU A 3 48.64 -1.65 -10.03
N SER A 4 48.28 -2.66 -10.81
CA SER A 4 46.90 -3.12 -10.99
C SER A 4 46.57 -4.09 -9.86
N ILE A 5 45.84 -3.64 -8.85
CA ILE A 5 45.32 -4.50 -7.78
C ILE A 5 43.97 -5.05 -8.27
N ARG A 6 44.00 -6.25 -8.85
CA ARG A 6 42.80 -7.08 -9.08
C ARG A 6 42.53 -7.86 -7.80
N LEU A 7 41.66 -7.33 -6.94
CA LEU A 7 41.14 -8.08 -5.80
C LEU A 7 39.96 -8.93 -6.28
N ALA A 8 40.24 -10.21 -6.50
CA ALA A 8 39.23 -11.24 -6.71
C ALA A 8 38.66 -11.66 -5.35
N VAL A 9 37.47 -11.17 -4.99
CA VAL A 9 36.70 -11.72 -3.87
C VAL A 9 35.73 -12.77 -4.42
N VAL A 10 36.20 -14.01 -4.29
CA VAL A 10 35.49 -15.24 -3.90
C VAL A 10 33.97 -15.16 -3.93
N GLY A 11 33.39 -15.99 -4.79
CA GLY A 11 31.95 -16.20 -4.93
C GLY A 11 31.29 -16.67 -3.63
N SER A 12 30.31 -15.90 -3.18
CA SER A 12 29.32 -16.36 -2.22
C SER A 12 28.14 -16.95 -2.98
N ALA A 13 28.20 -18.27 -3.20
CA ALA A 13 27.05 -19.07 -3.58
C ALA A 13 26.22 -19.33 -2.30
N LEU A 14 25.26 -18.44 -2.02
CA LEU A 14 24.33 -18.61 -0.91
C LEU A 14 22.92 -18.94 -1.43
N LEU A 15 22.61 -20.24 -1.34
CA LEU A 15 21.31 -20.91 -1.23
C LEU A 15 20.11 -20.31 -1.97
N MET A 16 19.73 -20.99 -3.06
CA MET A 16 18.36 -21.02 -3.56
C MET A 16 17.44 -21.71 -2.54
N GLY A 17 16.73 -20.92 -1.74
CA GLY A 17 15.58 -21.37 -0.96
C GLY A 17 14.35 -21.53 -1.85
N SER A 18 14.24 -22.68 -2.52
CA SER A 18 13.08 -23.08 -3.29
C SER A 18 11.92 -23.47 -2.38
N ASN A 19 11.16 -22.49 -1.89
CA ASN A 19 9.85 -22.75 -1.27
C ASN A 19 8.82 -23.07 -2.38
N ALA A 20 8.78 -24.34 -2.77
CA ALA A 20 7.69 -24.91 -3.57
C ALA A 20 6.42 -24.99 -2.72
N PHE A 21 5.73 -23.86 -2.57
CA PHE A 21 4.36 -23.85 -2.05
C PHE A 21 3.43 -24.34 -3.17
N THR A 22 3.15 -25.64 -3.13
CA THR A 22 2.18 -26.35 -3.94
C THR A 22 0.76 -25.87 -3.61
N ILE A 23 0.30 -24.83 -4.30
CA ILE A 23 -1.13 -24.49 -4.35
C ILE A 23 -1.77 -25.39 -5.39
N ALA A 24 -2.50 -26.41 -4.92
CA ALA A 24 -3.34 -27.24 -5.76
C ALA A 24 -4.41 -26.38 -6.48
N PRO A 25 -4.63 -26.57 -7.80
CA PRO A 25 -5.74 -25.96 -8.51
C PRO A 25 -7.04 -26.71 -8.18
N GLY A 26 -7.64 -26.40 -7.04
CA GLY A 26 -9.00 -26.79 -6.70
C GLY A 26 -10.00 -25.86 -7.40
N ALA A 27 -10.34 -26.16 -8.65
CA ALA A 27 -11.53 -25.62 -9.29
C ALA A 27 -12.77 -26.17 -8.59
N THR A 28 -13.60 -25.32 -7.99
CA THR A 28 -15.02 -25.64 -7.77
C THR A 28 -15.86 -24.38 -7.91
N THR A 29 -16.79 -24.50 -8.84
CA THR A 29 -17.73 -23.53 -9.38
C THR A 29 -18.91 -23.24 -8.45
N ARG A 30 -19.40 -21.99 -8.52
CA ARG A 30 -20.82 -21.56 -8.50
C ARG A 30 -21.79 -22.27 -7.54
N GLY A 31 -22.29 -21.50 -6.58
CA GLY A 31 -23.58 -21.73 -5.94
C GLY A 31 -24.20 -20.41 -5.49
N VAL A 32 -24.76 -19.64 -6.43
CA VAL A 32 -25.63 -18.50 -6.10
C VAL A 32 -27.03 -19.07 -5.90
N CYS A 33 -27.41 -19.32 -4.65
CA CYS A 33 -28.81 -19.53 -4.31
C CYS A 33 -29.48 -18.15 -4.24
N THR A 34 -30.24 -17.78 -5.27
CA THR A 34 -31.23 -16.71 -5.21
C THR A 34 -32.50 -17.26 -4.54
N PRO A 35 -32.88 -16.82 -3.33
CA PRO A 35 -34.26 -17.01 -2.90
C PRO A 35 -35.13 -16.01 -3.67
N THR A 36 -35.90 -16.52 -4.63
CA THR A 36 -37.11 -15.87 -5.12
C THR A 36 -38.15 -15.92 -4.00
N LEU A 37 -38.16 -14.89 -3.16
CA LEU A 37 -39.29 -14.63 -2.26
C LEU A 37 -40.22 -13.62 -2.95
N SER A 38 -41.41 -14.14 -3.25
CA SER A 38 -42.57 -13.43 -3.75
C SER A 38 -43.07 -12.38 -2.77
N MET A 39 -43.62 -11.32 -3.36
CA MET A 39 -44.34 -10.18 -2.79
C MET A 39 -44.97 -10.35 -1.41
N ALA A 40 -44.63 -9.42 -0.51
CA ALA A 40 -45.59 -8.80 0.37
C ALA A 40 -45.43 -7.28 0.21
N ASP A 41 -46.50 -6.67 -0.29
CA ASP A 41 -46.69 -5.22 -0.39
C ASP A 41 -46.79 -4.67 1.03
N ALA A 42 -45.66 -4.25 1.57
CA ALA A 42 -45.56 -3.52 2.82
C ALA A 42 -45.09 -2.12 2.45
N GLU A 43 -45.99 -1.15 2.60
CA GLU A 43 -45.73 0.29 2.59
C GLU A 43 -44.72 0.62 3.71
N VAL A 44 -43.45 0.31 3.47
CA VAL A 44 -42.34 0.71 4.33
C VAL A 44 -42.02 2.16 3.97
N SER A 45 -42.65 3.07 4.72
CA SER A 45 -42.20 4.44 4.84
C SER A 45 -40.71 4.43 5.15
N VAL A 46 -39.89 4.75 4.14
CA VAL A 46 -38.44 4.80 4.26
C VAL A 46 -38.13 6.05 5.07
N PRO A 47 -37.69 5.95 6.35
CA PRO A 47 -37.20 7.12 7.05
C PRO A 47 -36.01 7.64 6.25
N ALA A 48 -35.99 8.95 5.98
CA ALA A 48 -34.89 9.61 5.29
C ALA A 48 -33.59 9.28 6.02
N ILE A 49 -32.86 8.29 5.51
CA ILE A 49 -31.53 7.93 5.98
C ILE A 49 -30.69 9.14 5.63
N GLU A 50 -30.36 9.94 6.65
CA GLU A 50 -29.37 11.00 6.57
C GLU A 50 -28.11 10.38 6.00
N THR A 51 -27.97 10.56 4.70
CA THR A 51 -26.88 10.03 3.93
C THR A 51 -25.69 10.81 4.44
N ASN A 52 -24.84 10.15 5.23
CA ASN A 52 -23.57 10.67 5.72
C ASN A 52 -22.87 11.35 4.54
N ARG A 53 -23.06 12.67 4.43
CA ARG A 53 -22.66 13.42 3.24
C ARG A 53 -21.15 13.45 3.31
N SER A 54 -20.55 12.72 2.39
CA SER A 54 -19.11 12.76 2.13
C SER A 54 -18.70 14.24 2.09
N THR A 55 -17.63 14.59 2.79
CA THR A 55 -17.12 15.97 2.85
C THR A 55 -16.86 16.55 1.46
N SER A 56 -16.58 15.70 0.47
CA SER A 56 -16.42 16.08 -0.93
C SER A 56 -17.73 16.15 -1.74
N GLY A 57 -18.89 15.90 -1.12
CA GLY A 57 -20.21 15.88 -1.79
C GLY A 57 -20.42 14.76 -2.81
N LEU A 58 -19.40 13.90 -3.03
CA LEU A 58 -19.43 12.83 -4.02
C LEU A 58 -19.76 11.49 -3.37
N THR A 59 -20.66 10.75 -4.01
CA THR A 59 -20.97 9.38 -3.61
C THR A 59 -19.96 8.39 -4.20
N MET A 60 -19.83 7.23 -3.55
CA MET A 60 -18.92 6.16 -3.98
C MET A 60 -19.21 5.67 -5.41
N SER A 61 -20.48 5.66 -5.83
CA SER A 61 -20.90 5.27 -7.17
C SER A 61 -20.47 6.30 -8.21
N GLN A 62 -20.65 7.60 -7.92
CA GLN A 62 -20.22 8.69 -8.81
C GLN A 62 -18.71 8.64 -9.06
N VAL A 63 -17.90 8.42 -8.03
CA VAL A 63 -16.44 8.28 -8.18
C VAL A 63 -16.08 7.10 -9.08
N ARG A 64 -16.78 5.96 -8.95
CA ARG A 64 -16.55 4.80 -9.84
C ARG A 64 -16.89 5.14 -11.29
N THR A 65 -18.03 5.79 -11.52
CA THR A 65 -18.46 6.19 -12.86
C THR A 65 -17.51 7.21 -13.49
N MET A 66 -16.99 8.17 -12.71
CA MET A 66 -15.94 9.10 -13.18
C MET A 66 -14.68 8.36 -13.61
N ILE A 67 -14.21 7.38 -12.82
CA ILE A 67 -13.02 6.60 -13.18
C ILE A 67 -13.25 5.77 -14.44
N ASP A 68 -14.46 5.22 -14.62
CA ASP A 68 -14.77 4.39 -15.78
C ASP A 68 -14.86 5.24 -17.07
N ASN A 69 -15.34 6.49 -16.97
CA ASN A 69 -15.45 7.46 -18.06
C ASN A 69 -14.21 8.38 -18.23
N LEU A 70 -13.08 8.04 -17.61
CA LEU A 70 -11.82 8.77 -17.79
C LEU A 70 -11.37 8.76 -19.25
N THR A 71 -11.08 9.94 -19.76
CA THR A 71 -10.54 10.21 -21.10
C THR A 71 -9.29 11.08 -20.97
N ARG A 72 -8.46 11.16 -22.02
CA ARG A 72 -7.21 11.97 -22.00
C ARG A 72 -7.49 13.43 -21.69
N ASP A 73 -8.55 13.97 -22.26
CA ASP A 73 -8.88 15.41 -22.19
C ASP A 73 -9.46 15.81 -20.82
N ASN A 74 -10.06 14.86 -20.10
CA ASN A 74 -10.75 15.12 -18.83
C ASN A 74 -10.02 14.55 -17.61
N MET A 75 -8.81 14.01 -17.79
CA MET A 75 -8.10 13.30 -16.73
C MET A 75 -7.76 14.22 -15.56
N ASP A 76 -7.18 15.37 -15.82
CA ASP A 76 -6.70 16.27 -14.77
C ASP A 76 -7.84 16.85 -13.92
N ALA A 77 -8.94 17.27 -14.57
CA ALA A 77 -10.13 17.78 -13.87
C ALA A 77 -10.82 16.69 -13.03
N SER A 78 -10.90 15.47 -13.55
CA SER A 78 -11.50 14.34 -12.84
C SER A 78 -10.62 13.90 -11.66
N LEU A 79 -9.29 13.93 -11.82
CA LEU A 79 -8.35 13.62 -10.72
C LEU A 79 -8.45 14.67 -9.61
N ALA A 80 -8.55 15.96 -9.94
CA ALA A 80 -8.72 17.01 -8.92
C ALA A 80 -9.98 16.80 -8.07
N THR A 81 -11.12 16.53 -8.71
CA THR A 81 -12.40 16.31 -8.02
C THR A 81 -12.43 15.02 -7.21
N MET A 82 -11.83 13.93 -7.73
CA MET A 82 -11.75 12.66 -7.01
C MET A 82 -10.75 12.68 -5.85
N ARG A 83 -9.74 13.57 -5.88
CA ARG A 83 -8.71 13.66 -4.85
C ARG A 83 -9.31 13.93 -3.48
N ASP A 84 -10.21 14.90 -3.38
CA ASP A 84 -10.79 15.30 -2.09
C ASP A 84 -11.57 14.16 -1.45
N PHE A 85 -12.34 13.42 -2.25
CA PHE A 85 -13.03 12.21 -1.81
C PHE A 85 -12.05 11.14 -1.32
N LEU A 86 -10.96 10.90 -2.06
CA LEU A 86 -9.99 9.86 -1.73
C LEU A 86 -9.19 10.17 -0.46
N VAL A 87 -8.95 11.43 -0.16
CA VAL A 87 -8.19 11.86 1.03
C VAL A 87 -9.06 11.82 2.29
N HIS A 88 -10.29 12.33 2.20
CA HIS A 88 -11.11 12.60 3.38
C HIS A 88 -12.17 11.55 3.69
N ASP A 89 -12.82 10.99 2.67
CA ASP A 89 -14.03 10.18 2.81
C ASP A 89 -13.81 8.70 2.44
N ALA A 90 -12.77 8.38 1.67
CA ALA A 90 -12.55 7.03 1.19
C ALA A 90 -12.07 6.07 2.29
N GLY A 91 -12.79 4.95 2.44
CA GLY A 91 -12.31 3.79 3.20
C GLY A 91 -11.16 3.05 2.51
N ALA A 92 -10.42 2.24 3.28
CA ALA A 92 -9.19 1.57 2.81
C ALA A 92 -9.35 0.72 1.54
N THR A 93 -10.43 -0.06 1.45
CA THR A 93 -10.69 -0.91 0.28
C THR A 93 -11.05 -0.10 -0.96
N MET A 94 -11.78 1.00 -0.79
CA MET A 94 -12.21 1.88 -1.88
C MET A 94 -11.06 2.71 -2.40
N TYR A 95 -10.27 3.30 -1.50
CA TYR A 95 -9.02 3.97 -1.84
C TYR A 95 -8.11 3.06 -2.69
N ALA A 96 -7.84 1.84 -2.22
CA ALA A 96 -6.98 0.90 -2.93
C ALA A 96 -7.54 0.48 -4.30
N LYS A 97 -8.85 0.25 -4.41
CA LYS A 97 -9.52 -0.11 -5.67
C LYS A 97 -9.53 1.05 -6.66
N SER A 98 -9.82 2.26 -6.20
CA SER A 98 -9.84 3.46 -7.04
C SER A 98 -8.47 3.74 -7.62
N LEU A 99 -7.40 3.71 -6.80
CA LEU A 99 -6.03 3.88 -7.30
C LEU A 99 -5.65 2.83 -8.36
N ARG A 100 -5.99 1.55 -8.15
CA ARG A 100 -5.74 0.49 -9.15
C ARG A 100 -6.48 0.74 -10.46
N ARG A 101 -7.74 1.20 -10.40
CA ARG A 101 -8.54 1.51 -11.60
C ARG A 101 -7.97 2.71 -12.35
N ILE A 102 -7.63 3.78 -11.65
CA ILE A 102 -7.00 4.97 -12.21
C ILE A 102 -5.67 4.60 -12.87
N ALA A 103 -4.82 3.84 -12.20
CA ALA A 103 -3.54 3.40 -12.76
C ALA A 103 -3.72 2.55 -14.04
N ARG A 104 -4.73 1.67 -14.08
CA ARG A 104 -5.04 0.87 -15.28
C ARG A 104 -5.53 1.75 -16.43
N LYS A 105 -6.41 2.72 -16.14
CA LYS A 105 -6.95 3.65 -17.13
C LYS A 105 -5.87 4.58 -17.68
N ALA A 106 -5.04 5.15 -16.80
CA ALA A 106 -3.91 5.98 -17.19
C ALA A 106 -2.94 5.23 -18.12
N LYS A 107 -2.59 3.98 -17.78
CA LYS A 107 -1.80 3.10 -18.67
C LYS A 107 -2.45 2.86 -20.02
N ALA A 108 -3.76 2.59 -20.06
CA ALA A 108 -4.49 2.39 -21.30
C ALA A 108 -4.57 3.65 -22.17
N LEU A 109 -4.65 4.82 -21.53
CA LEU A 109 -4.66 6.10 -22.20
C LEU A 109 -3.23 6.58 -22.53
N GLY A 110 -2.17 5.94 -22.05
CA GLY A 110 -0.79 6.40 -22.24
C GLY A 110 -0.45 7.67 -21.46
N ALA A 111 -1.23 7.98 -20.41
CA ALA A 111 -0.99 9.11 -19.52
C ALA A 111 -0.38 8.63 -18.20
N THR A 112 0.37 9.50 -17.52
CA THR A 112 1.01 9.19 -16.23
C THR A 112 0.17 9.75 -15.09
N VAL A 113 -0.08 8.92 -14.08
CA VAL A 113 -0.65 9.39 -12.81
C VAL A 113 0.50 10.00 -12.01
N PRO A 114 0.35 11.20 -11.43
CA PRO A 114 1.38 11.81 -10.60
C PRO A 114 1.82 10.87 -9.47
N GLU A 115 3.13 10.73 -9.30
CA GLU A 115 3.69 10.01 -8.15
C GLU A 115 3.26 10.71 -6.86
N GLY A 116 2.82 9.95 -5.86
CA GLY A 116 2.30 10.54 -4.63
C GLY A 116 0.79 10.78 -4.57
N TYR A 117 0.06 10.52 -5.66
CA TYR A 117 -1.38 10.83 -5.72
C TYR A 117 -2.18 10.17 -4.56
N ALA A 118 -2.82 11.02 -3.76
CA ALA A 118 -3.67 10.70 -2.62
C ALA A 118 -2.99 9.89 -1.48
N GLN A 119 -1.66 9.86 -1.39
CA GLN A 119 -0.93 9.13 -0.34
C GLN A 119 -1.27 9.57 1.09
N GLU A 120 -1.70 10.82 1.26
CA GLU A 120 -2.11 11.41 2.53
C GLU A 120 -3.47 10.93 3.05
N ALA A 121 -4.15 10.03 2.34
CA ALA A 121 -5.47 9.54 2.73
C ALA A 121 -5.51 9.01 4.18
N LYS A 122 -6.59 9.36 4.91
CA LYS A 122 -6.86 8.84 6.27
C LYS A 122 -6.80 7.31 6.33
N ALA A 123 -7.17 6.66 5.24
CA ALA A 123 -7.13 5.21 5.08
C ALA A 123 -5.74 4.58 5.28
N THR A 124 -4.65 5.28 4.91
CA THR A 124 -3.28 4.74 5.00
C THR A 124 -2.58 5.15 6.30
N GLN A 125 -3.13 6.11 7.03
CA GLN A 125 -2.50 6.73 8.21
C GLN A 125 -2.12 5.68 9.26
N LYS A 126 -3.07 4.86 9.72
CA LYS A 126 -2.80 3.79 10.69
C LYS A 126 -1.73 2.79 10.27
N LYS A 127 -1.60 2.54 8.95
CA LYS A 127 -0.60 1.60 8.43
C LYS A 127 0.78 2.25 8.38
N ARG A 128 0.84 3.53 8.00
CA ARG A 128 2.07 4.35 8.05
C ARG A 128 2.57 4.51 9.48
N ASP A 129 1.69 4.81 10.43
CA ASP A 129 2.08 4.98 11.85
C ASP A 129 2.70 3.70 12.42
N LYS A 130 2.12 2.53 12.12
CA LYS A 130 2.69 1.23 12.53
C LYS A 130 4.03 0.95 11.89
N GLN A 131 4.18 1.26 10.59
CA GLN A 131 5.44 1.07 9.89
C GLN A 131 6.52 2.00 10.42
N ASN A 132 6.19 3.27 10.66
CA ASN A 132 7.11 4.26 11.22
C ASN A 132 7.54 3.86 12.63
N ALA A 133 6.62 3.41 13.47
CA ALA A 133 6.94 2.89 14.80
C ALA A 133 7.88 1.68 14.72
N PHE A 134 7.63 0.73 13.81
CA PHE A 134 8.51 -0.42 13.62
C PHE A 134 9.92 -0.04 13.14
N ILE A 135 10.00 0.89 12.18
CA ILE A 135 11.28 1.40 11.68
C ILE A 135 12.04 2.10 12.82
N GLN A 136 11.36 2.91 13.62
CA GLN A 136 11.96 3.61 14.76
C GLN A 136 12.48 2.62 15.81
N THR A 137 11.70 1.59 16.18
CA THR A 137 12.14 0.55 17.12
C THR A 137 13.34 -0.22 16.58
N LYS A 138 13.36 -0.54 15.29
CA LYS A 138 14.50 -1.23 14.66
C LYS A 138 15.74 -0.35 14.56
N GLN A 139 15.59 0.94 14.30
CA GLN A 139 16.69 1.88 14.29
C GLN A 139 17.26 2.11 15.70
N GLN A 140 16.42 2.18 16.73
CA GLN A 140 16.87 2.25 18.12
C GLN A 140 17.63 1.00 18.54
N ALA A 141 17.09 -0.20 18.26
CA ALA A 141 17.79 -1.45 18.55
C ALA A 141 19.15 -1.55 17.82
N ALA A 142 19.23 -1.11 16.56
CA ALA A 142 20.50 -1.11 15.82
C ALA A 142 21.51 -0.07 16.36
N ALA A 143 21.04 1.05 16.92
CA ALA A 143 21.90 2.04 17.57
C ALA A 143 22.43 1.54 18.93
N ASP A 144 21.60 0.86 19.71
CA ASP A 144 21.99 0.29 21.01
C ASP A 144 22.97 -0.89 20.85
N GLU A 145 22.78 -1.72 19.81
CA GLU A 145 23.71 -2.82 19.49
C GLU A 145 25.05 -2.31 18.93
N ALA A 146 25.04 -1.20 18.19
CA ALA A 146 26.27 -0.52 17.75
C ALA A 146 27.03 0.17 18.91
N ALA A 147 26.32 0.64 19.94
CA ALA A 147 26.95 1.20 21.15
C ALA A 147 27.57 0.09 22.02
N ALA A 148 26.89 -1.04 22.19
CA ALA A 148 27.43 -2.20 22.93
C ALA A 148 28.67 -2.81 22.23
N ALA A 149 28.68 -2.86 20.89
CA ALA A 149 29.84 -3.31 20.13
C ALA A 149 31.02 -2.32 20.15
N ALA A 150 30.78 -1.03 20.44
CA ALA A 150 31.85 -0.03 20.59
C ALA A 150 32.51 -0.06 21.98
N ASP A 151 31.75 -0.39 23.03
CA ASP A 151 32.28 -0.54 24.39
C ASP A 151 33.15 -1.81 24.54
N GLU A 152 32.83 -2.93 23.87
CA GLU A 152 33.67 -4.14 23.92
C GLU A 152 35.03 -3.98 23.20
N VAL A 153 35.13 -3.08 22.22
CA VAL A 153 36.40 -2.82 21.51
C VAL A 153 37.27 -1.83 22.31
N ALA A 154 36.68 -0.98 23.15
CA ALA A 154 37.43 -0.06 24.00
C ALA A 154 38.12 -0.75 25.21
N ASP A 155 37.56 -1.86 25.71
CA ASP A 155 38.16 -2.62 26.82
C ASP A 155 39.30 -3.56 26.37
N ALA A 156 39.29 -4.01 25.10
CA ALA A 156 40.33 -4.90 24.57
C ALA A 156 41.66 -4.20 24.22
N ASP A 157 41.66 -2.89 23.98
CA ASP A 157 42.88 -2.11 23.70
C ASP A 157 43.64 -1.67 24.98
N ALA A 158 43.05 -1.82 26.18
CA ALA A 158 43.70 -1.45 27.43
C ALA A 158 44.62 -2.54 28.01
N GLU A 159 44.45 -3.81 27.62
CA GLU A 159 45.18 -4.94 28.21
C GLU A 159 46.48 -5.33 27.46
N THR A 160 46.77 -4.76 26.27
CA THR A 160 47.94 -5.13 25.45
C THR A 160 49.17 -4.22 25.59
N VAL A 161 49.16 -3.22 26.49
CA VAL A 161 50.28 -2.27 26.68
C VAL A 161 51.22 -2.64 27.85
N GLN A 162 51.03 -3.76 28.55
CA GLN A 162 51.98 -4.26 29.55
C GLN A 162 52.39 -5.72 29.27
N ALA A 163 53.29 -5.91 28.30
CA ALA A 163 54.15 -7.10 28.21
C ALA A 163 55.55 -6.69 27.72
#